data_AF-X1GXA1-F1
#
_entry.id   AF-X1GXA1-F1
#
_cell.length_a   1.000
_cell.length_b   1.000
_cell.length_c   1.000
_cell.angle_alpha   90.00
_cell.angle_beta   90.00
_cell.angle_gamma   90.00
#
_symmetry.space_group_name_H-M   'P 1'
#
loop_
_entity.id
_entity.type
_entity.pdbx_description
1 polymer ?
#
loop_
_entity_poly.entity_id
_entity_poly.type
_entity_poly.pdbx_seq_one_letter_code
_entity_poly.pdbx_strand_id
1 'polypeptide(L)'
;MMPANSEKNKRVLGVFVLAMMNVAVIASLRVLPMMAEEGFSLVFFFVAAALVFLIPTALVSAELATGWTKQGGVYLWVKEAFGGRWGFLAIWLQWIQ
;
A
#
# COMPACT_ATOMS: atom_id res chain seq x y z
N MET A 1 7.77 42.82 18.83
CA MET A 1 6.41 42.35 18.45
C MET A 1 6.59 41.09 17.63
N MET A 2 6.40 39.91 18.24
CA MET A 2 6.68 38.60 17.61
C MET A 2 5.48 38.13 16.76
N PRO A 3 5.71 37.51 15.59
CA PRO A 3 4.65 37.16 14.63
C PRO A 3 3.78 35.97 15.09
N ALA A 4 2.52 36.01 14.67
CA ALA A 4 1.48 35.03 14.97
C ALA A 4 1.83 33.61 14.52
N ASN A 5 1.61 32.65 15.43
CA ASN A 5 1.71 31.22 15.19
C ASN A 5 0.64 30.77 14.18
N SER A 6 1.08 30.30 13.00
CA SER A 6 0.22 29.63 12.03
C SER A 6 -0.05 28.22 12.53
N GLU A 7 -1.22 28.03 13.16
CA GLU A 7 -1.76 26.72 13.52
C GLU A 7 -1.86 25.86 12.25
N LYS A 8 -0.86 25.00 12.04
CA LYS A 8 -0.89 23.95 11.00
C LYS A 8 -2.07 23.03 11.28
N ASN A 9 -3.19 23.32 10.66
CA ASN A 9 -4.35 22.45 10.65
C ASN A 9 -3.90 21.06 10.15
N LYS A 10 -3.88 20.08 11.07
CA LYS A 10 -3.58 18.68 10.74
C LYS A 10 -4.67 18.23 9.77
N ARG A 11 -4.41 18.30 8.46
CA ARG A 11 -5.34 17.79 7.46
C ARG A 11 -5.48 16.28 7.68
N VAL A 12 -6.54 15.88 8.36
CA VAL A 12 -6.90 14.48 8.53
C VAL A 12 -7.40 14.02 7.16
N LEU A 13 -6.61 13.19 6.48
CA LEU A 13 -7.09 12.52 5.28
C LEU A 13 -8.22 11.57 5.67
N GLY A 14 -9.41 11.77 5.11
CA GLY A 14 -10.53 10.86 5.30
C GLY A 14 -10.21 9.48 4.71
N VAL A 15 -10.77 8.43 5.32
CA VAL A 15 -10.59 7.03 4.87
C VAL A 15 -10.96 6.86 3.40
N PHE A 16 -12.00 7.56 2.93
CA PHE A 16 -12.40 7.57 1.53
C PHE A 16 -11.28 8.07 0.60
N VAL A 17 -10.61 9.17 0.95
CA VAL A 17 -9.52 9.73 0.14
C VAL A 17 -8.33 8.77 0.11
N LEU A 18 -7.99 8.16 1.25
CA LEU A 18 -6.93 7.13 1.33
C LEU A 18 -7.25 5.89 0.50
N ALA A 19 -8.50 5.44 0.50
CA ALA A 19 -8.95 4.33 -0.33
C ALA A 19 -8.82 4.67 -1.82
N MET A 20 -9.28 5.86 -2.23
CA MET A 20 -9.19 6.31 -3.61
C MET A 20 -7.73 6.45 -4.09
N MET A 21 -6.81 6.88 -3.22
CA MET A 21 -5.38 6.90 -3.55
C MET A 21 -4.85 5.50 -3.88
N ASN A 22 -5.22 4.48 -3.10
CA ASN A 22 -4.81 3.10 -3.39
C ASN A 22 -5.44 2.56 -4.68
N VAL A 23 -6.72 2.88 -4.94
CA VAL A 23 -7.39 2.47 -6.19
C VAL A 23 -6.68 3.05 -7.42
N ALA A 24 -6.25 4.32 -7.36
CA ALA A 24 -5.53 4.96 -8.45
C ALA A 24 -4.18 4.29 -8.76
N VAL A 25 -3.49 3.74 -7.75
CA VAL A 25 -2.24 2.99 -7.93
C VAL A 25 -2.49 1.65 -8.65
N ILE A 26 -3.60 0.98 -8.36
CA ILE A 26 -3.92 -0.34 -8.92
C ILE A 26 -4.53 -0.23 -10.32
N ALA A 27 -5.28 0.83 -10.60
CA ALA A 27 -5.98 1.04 -11.86
C ALA A 27 -4.99 1.28 -13.03
N SER A 28 -4.46 0.19 -13.60
CA SER A 28 -3.55 0.22 -14.74
C SER A 28 -4.24 -0.27 -16.01
N LEU A 29 -4.40 0.62 -16.99
CA LEU A 29 -4.96 0.29 -18.31
C LEU A 29 -4.15 -0.78 -19.07
N ARG A 30 -2.86 -0.92 -18.72
CA ARG A 30 -1.94 -1.88 -19.35
C ARG A 30 -2.33 -3.33 -19.18
N VAL A 31 -3.06 -3.68 -18.12
CA VAL A 31 -3.43 -5.07 -17.82
C VAL A 31 -4.78 -5.43 -18.42
N LEU A 32 -5.63 -4.43 -18.74
CA LEU A 32 -6.96 -4.63 -19.29
C LEU A 32 -7.03 -5.42 -20.61
N PRO A 33 -6.12 -5.25 -21.61
CA PRO A 33 -6.22 -6.01 -22.86
C PRO A 33 -5.91 -7.51 -22.65
N MET A 34 -4.94 -7.83 -21.80
CA MET A 34 -4.62 -9.22 -21.45
C MET A 34 -5.76 -9.90 -20.70
N MET A 35 -6.46 -9.15 -19.84
CA MET A 35 -7.62 -9.65 -19.09
C MET A 35 -8.87 -9.85 -19.97
N ALA A 36 -8.97 -9.14 -21.09
CA ALA A 36 -10.10 -9.25 -22.00
C ALA A 36 -10.10 -10.58 -22.79
N GLU A 37 -8.93 -11.19 -23.01
CA GLU A 37 -8.81 -12.48 -23.71
C GLU A 37 -9.26 -13.67 -22.84
N GLU A 38 -9.09 -13.58 -21.51
CA GLU A 38 -9.34 -14.66 -20.54
C GLU A 38 -10.81 -14.81 -20.10
N GLY A 39 -11.72 -14.00 -20.67
CA GLY A 39 -13.16 -14.15 -20.54
C GLY A 39 -13.70 -14.17 -19.09
N PHE A 40 -14.87 -14.80 -18.89
CA PHE A 40 -15.59 -14.78 -17.62
C PHE A 40 -14.91 -15.58 -16.49
N SER A 41 -14.01 -16.53 -16.83
CA SER A 41 -13.29 -17.34 -15.85
C SER A 41 -12.32 -16.52 -15.01
N LEU A 42 -11.83 -15.40 -15.55
CA LEU A 42 -10.98 -14.44 -14.87
C LEU A 42 -11.60 -13.89 -13.57
N VAL A 43 -12.93 -13.69 -13.55
CA VAL A 43 -13.65 -13.17 -12.38
C VAL A 43 -13.51 -14.13 -11.19
N PHE A 44 -13.59 -15.42 -11.44
CA PHE A 44 -13.40 -16.43 -10.39
C PHE A 44 -11.99 -16.35 -9.80
N PHE A 45 -10.96 -16.26 -10.65
CA PHE A 45 -9.57 -16.13 -10.20
C PHE A 45 -9.33 -14.82 -9.44
N PHE A 46 -9.94 -13.70 -9.85
CA PHE A 46 -9.84 -12.45 -9.12
C PHE A 46 -10.51 -12.50 -7.75
N VAL A 47 -11.69 -13.11 -7.64
CA VAL A 47 -12.35 -13.28 -6.34
C VAL A 47 -11.52 -14.19 -5.44
N ALA A 48 -11.01 -15.30 -5.97
CA ALA A 48 -10.12 -16.20 -5.23
C ALA A 48 -8.83 -15.49 -4.77
N ALA A 49 -8.17 -14.75 -5.66
CA ALA A 49 -6.97 -13.97 -5.35
C ALA A 49 -7.26 -12.86 -4.33
N ALA A 50 -8.42 -12.20 -4.43
CA ALA A 50 -8.83 -11.19 -3.47
C ALA A 50 -8.97 -11.79 -2.06
N LEU A 51 -9.63 -12.95 -1.94
CA LEU A 51 -9.86 -13.60 -0.66
C LEU A 51 -8.59 -14.21 -0.04
N VAL A 52 -7.76 -14.88 -0.85
CA VAL A 52 -6.61 -15.66 -0.36
C VAL A 52 -5.33 -14.81 -0.26
N PHE A 53 -5.20 -13.77 -1.09
CA PHE A 53 -3.99 -12.96 -1.15
C PHE A 53 -4.22 -11.51 -0.74
N LEU A 54 -5.20 -10.82 -1.32
CA LEU A 54 -5.38 -9.38 -1.10
C LEU A 54 -5.88 -9.05 0.32
N ILE A 55 -6.91 -9.75 0.81
CA ILE A 55 -7.44 -9.50 2.16
C ILE A 55 -6.40 -9.80 3.25
N PRO A 56 -5.72 -10.97 3.26
CA PRO A 56 -4.72 -11.26 4.28
C PRO A 56 -3.54 -10.28 4.24
N THR A 57 -3.05 -9.92 3.05
CA THR A 57 -1.93 -8.97 2.92
C THR A 57 -2.32 -7.55 3.33
N ALA A 58 -3.55 -7.12 3.04
CA ALA A 58 -4.07 -5.82 3.47
C ALA A 58 -4.18 -5.75 5.01
N LEU A 59 -4.67 -6.81 5.66
CA LEU A 59 -4.75 -6.89 7.12
C LEU A 59 -3.36 -6.84 7.77
N VAL A 60 -2.40 -7.64 7.28
CA VAL A 60 -1.01 -7.60 7.77
C VAL A 60 -0.39 -6.21 7.60
N SER A 61 -0.62 -5.57 6.44
CA SER A 61 -0.13 -4.22 6.19
C SER A 61 -0.78 -3.18 7.10
N ALA A 62 -2.06 -3.34 7.44
CA ALA A 62 -2.78 -2.47 8.37
C ALA A 62 -2.27 -2.61 9.81
N GLU A 63 -2.03 -3.84 10.27
CA GLU A 63 -1.42 -4.12 11.57
C GLU A 63 -0.01 -3.51 11.66
N LEU A 64 0.83 -3.68 10.64
CA LEU A 64 2.17 -3.09 10.61
C LEU A 64 2.15 -1.57 10.53
N ALA A 65 1.22 -0.98 9.76
CA ALA A 65 1.08 0.47 9.65
C ALA A 65 0.62 1.13 10.96
N THR A 66 -0.20 0.44 11.75
CA THR A 66 -0.68 0.95 13.04
C THR A 66 0.31 0.66 14.18
N GLY A 67 0.99 -0.49 14.17
CA GLY A 67 2.03 -0.85 15.14
C GLY A 67 3.30 0.01 15.04
N TRP A 68 3.69 0.41 13.82
CA TRP A 68 4.85 1.26 13.58
C TRP A 68 4.47 2.53 12.80
N THR A 69 4.02 3.55 13.54
CA THR A 69 3.55 4.84 13.02
C THR A 69 4.63 5.75 12.43
N LYS A 70 5.89 5.31 12.46
CA LYS A 70 7.01 6.04 11.85
C LYS A 70 6.88 5.97 10.31
N GLN A 71 7.12 7.11 9.66
CA GLN A 71 7.07 7.20 8.20
C GLN A 71 8.20 6.36 7.59
N GLY A 72 7.85 5.33 6.82
CA GLY A 72 8.85 4.48 6.16
C GLY A 72 8.35 3.19 5.50
N GLY A 73 7.06 2.85 5.65
CA GLY A 73 6.42 1.74 4.92
C GLY A 73 7.18 0.42 5.05
N VAL A 74 7.25 -0.35 3.96
CA VAL A 74 7.86 -1.69 3.92
C VAL A 74 9.34 -1.68 4.33
N TYR A 75 10.12 -0.65 3.94
CA TYR A 75 11.53 -0.53 4.32
C TYR A 75 11.69 -0.51 5.84
N LEU A 76 10.87 0.30 6.52
CA LEU A 76 10.94 0.44 7.96
C LEU A 76 10.43 -0.81 8.68
N TRP A 77 9.35 -1.42 8.21
CA TRP A 77 8.81 -2.65 8.80
C TRP A 77 9.84 -3.78 8.76
N VAL A 78 10.51 -3.98 7.62
CA VAL A 78 11.54 -5.01 7.49
C VAL A 78 12.82 -4.63 8.23
N LYS A 79 13.19 -3.34 8.26
CA LYS A 79 14.34 -2.87 9.03
C LYS A 79 14.15 -3.08 10.53
N GLU A 80 12.96 -2.86 11.06
CA GLU A 80 12.68 -3.05 12.48
C GLU A 80 12.64 -4.53 12.86
N ALA A 81 12.08 -5.38 11.99
CA ALA A 81 11.98 -6.83 12.25
C ALA A 81 13.29 -7.59 12.02
N PHE A 82 14.04 -7.27 10.96
CA PHE A 82 15.20 -8.05 10.50
C PHE A 82 16.51 -7.25 10.45
N GLY A 83 16.49 -5.93 10.69
CA GLY A 83 17.66 -5.06 10.66
C GLY A 83 17.92 -4.38 9.32
N GLY A 84 18.91 -3.48 9.28
CA GLY A 84 19.14 -2.55 8.17
C GLY A 84 19.48 -3.19 6.81
N ARG A 85 20.18 -4.34 6.80
CA ARG A 85 20.56 -5.05 5.56
C ARG A 85 19.33 -5.60 4.83
N TRP A 86 18.40 -6.19 5.58
CA TRP A 86 17.16 -6.76 5.05
C TRP A 86 16.16 -5.67 4.67
N GLY A 87 16.11 -4.57 5.41
CA GLY A 87 15.34 -3.39 5.01
C GLY A 87 15.78 -2.85 3.65
N PHE A 88 17.09 -2.71 3.42
CA PHE A 88 17.63 -2.29 2.11
C PHE A 88 17.27 -3.26 0.98
N LEU A 89 17.39 -4.57 1.23
CA LEU A 89 17.02 -5.59 0.25
C LEU A 89 15.52 -5.52 -0.10
N ALA A 90 14.64 -5.32 0.88
CA ALA A 90 13.20 -5.22 0.65
C ALA A 90 12.82 -4.02 -0.24
N ILE A 91 13.38 -2.83 0.02
CA ILE A 91 13.10 -1.66 -0.82
C ILE A 91 13.74 -1.77 -2.21
N TRP A 92 14.89 -2.44 -2.31
CA TRP A 92 15.55 -2.71 -3.59
C TRP A 92 14.74 -3.69 -4.45
N LEU A 93 14.17 -4.74 -3.84
CA LEU A 93 13.25 -5.67 -4.52
C LEU A 93 11.95 -4.98 -4.97
N GLN A 94 11.41 -4.07 -4.16
CA GLN A 94 10.24 -3.28 -4.55
C GLN A 94 10.51 -2.38 -5.75
N TRP A 95 11.73 -1.89 -5.92
CA TRP A 95 12.10 -1.00 -7.02
C TRP A 95 12.30 -1.75 -8.35
N ILE A 96 12.76 -3.00 -8.30
CA ILE A 96 12.97 -3.81 -9.52
C ILE A 96 11.68 -4.48 -10.01
N GLN A 97 10.67 -4.61 -9.13
CA GLN A 97 9.34 -5.12 -9.45
C GLN A 97 8.55 -4.15 -10.34
#